data_AF-A0A834ZUL8-F1
#
_entry.id   AF-A0A834ZUL8-F1
#
_cell.length_a   1.000
_cell.length_b   1.000
_cell.length_c   1.000
_cell.angle_alpha   90.00
_cell.angle_beta   90.00
_cell.angle_gamma   90.00
#
_symmetry.space_group_name_H-M   'P 1'
#
loop_
_entity.id
_entity.type
_entity.pdbx_description
1 polymer ?
#
loop_
_entity_poly.entity_id
_entity_poly.type
_entity_poly.pdbx_seq_one_letter_code
_entity_poly.pdbx_strand_id
1 'polypeptide(L)'
;MACNPSEMQEPSIDTDKLSYEIFSILESKFLFGYDDQKLWIPKQISPAIEPKSETPAPVTTDNGVAAIKNQRGKICILSIDGGGMRGILSGKALAYLEQALKTKSGNPDARIADYFDVAAGTGVGGIFTAMIFAAKGG
;
A
#
# COMPACT_ATOMS: atom_id res chain seq x y z
N MET A 1 38.92 28.56 -25.41
CA MET A 1 38.58 27.28 -26.06
C MET A 1 39.34 26.19 -25.32
N ALA A 2 38.65 25.42 -24.50
CA ALA A 2 39.08 24.11 -24.00
C ALA A 2 37.81 23.42 -23.49
N CYS A 3 37.27 22.51 -24.32
CA CYS A 3 36.18 21.64 -23.91
C CYS A 3 36.72 20.71 -22.82
N ASN A 4 36.02 20.64 -21.69
CA ASN A 4 36.16 19.50 -20.78
C ASN A 4 35.65 18.27 -21.53
N PRO A 5 36.46 17.23 -21.75
CA PRO A 5 35.92 15.98 -22.24
C PRO A 5 35.08 15.41 -21.10
N SER A 6 33.78 15.34 -21.34
CA SER A 6 32.87 14.45 -20.64
C SER A 6 33.49 13.05 -20.60
N GLU A 7 34.01 12.67 -19.45
CA GLU A 7 34.16 11.26 -19.08
C GLU A 7 32.75 10.67 -19.09
N MET A 8 32.37 10.13 -20.25
CA MET A 8 31.35 9.09 -20.32
C MET A 8 31.94 7.92 -19.55
N GLN A 9 31.70 7.89 -18.23
CA GLN A 9 32.00 6.76 -17.39
C GLN A 9 31.22 5.58 -17.96
N GLU A 10 31.91 4.71 -18.71
CA GLU A 10 31.32 3.47 -19.20
C GLU A 10 30.82 2.68 -17.98
N PRO A 11 29.56 2.20 -17.99
CA PRO A 11 29.08 1.34 -16.93
C PRO A 11 29.98 0.10 -16.90
N SER A 12 30.55 -0.19 -15.74
CA SER A 12 31.40 -1.36 -15.55
C SER A 12 30.64 -2.65 -15.88
N ILE A 13 31.31 -3.62 -16.50
CA ILE A 13 30.73 -4.94 -16.83
C ILE A 13 30.00 -5.58 -15.63
N ASP A 14 30.48 -5.33 -14.41
CA ASP A 14 29.87 -5.83 -13.18
C ASP A 14 28.50 -5.21 -12.87
N THR A 15 28.30 -3.92 -13.16
CA THR A 15 26.99 -3.25 -13.00
C THR A 15 25.96 -3.79 -13.99
N ASP A 16 26.38 -4.19 -15.19
CA ASP A 16 25.49 -4.76 -16.21
C ASP A 16 25.08 -6.20 -15.84
N LYS A 17 26.01 -7.00 -15.33
CA LYS A 17 25.72 -8.37 -14.88
C LYS A 17 24.76 -8.38 -13.69
N LEU A 18 25.00 -7.54 -12.68
CA LEU A 18 24.11 -7.43 -11.53
C LEU A 18 22.72 -6.93 -11.94
N SER A 19 22.68 -5.90 -12.80
CA SER A 19 21.41 -5.39 -13.32
C SER A 19 20.66 -6.47 -14.09
N TYR A 20 21.34 -7.21 -14.96
CA TYR A 20 20.74 -8.31 -15.72
C TYR A 20 20.21 -9.42 -14.80
N GLU A 21 20.94 -9.79 -13.74
CA GLU A 21 20.46 -10.76 -12.75
C GLU A 21 19.22 -10.25 -12.01
N ILE A 22 19.22 -8.98 -11.59
CA ILE A 22 18.05 -8.36 -10.94
C ILE A 22 16.86 -8.37 -11.88
N PHE A 23 16.99 -7.84 -13.09
CA PHE A 23 15.90 -7.76 -14.06
C PHE A 23 15.43 -9.15 -14.50
N SER A 24 16.34 -10.11 -14.70
CA SER A 24 15.99 -11.51 -15.00
C SER A 24 15.19 -12.17 -13.88
N ILE A 25 15.56 -11.94 -12.62
CA ILE A 25 14.82 -12.46 -11.46
C ILE A 25 13.42 -11.83 -11.39
N LEU A 26 13.32 -10.52 -11.61
CA LEU A 26 12.03 -9.81 -11.59
C LEU A 26 11.10 -10.31 -12.70
N GLU A 27 11.61 -10.42 -13.93
CA GLU A 27 10.83 -10.90 -15.06
C GLU A 27 10.35 -12.35 -14.84
N SER A 28 11.26 -13.24 -14.45
CA SER A 28 10.94 -14.67 -14.33
C SER A 28 10.10 -15.03 -13.11
N LYS A 29 10.25 -14.34 -11.97
CA LYS A 29 9.59 -14.73 -10.71
C LYS A 29 8.42 -13.85 -10.32
N PHE A 30 8.37 -12.60 -10.82
CA PHE A 30 7.34 -11.64 -10.42
C PHE A 30 6.47 -11.18 -11.60
N LEU A 31 7.08 -10.74 -12.70
CA LEU A 31 6.36 -10.04 -13.77
C LEU A 31 5.61 -10.98 -14.74
N PHE A 32 6.20 -12.13 -15.08
CA PHE A 32 5.59 -13.10 -16.01
C PHE A 32 5.07 -14.39 -15.33
N GLY A 33 5.21 -14.49 -14.01
CA GLY A 33 4.40 -15.36 -13.16
C GLY A 33 5.06 -16.66 -12.70
N TYR A 34 4.85 -16.98 -11.41
CA TYR A 34 4.74 -18.35 -10.92
C TYR A 34 3.50 -18.99 -11.58
N ASP A 35 3.64 -20.12 -12.26
CA ASP A 35 2.52 -20.86 -12.89
C ASP A 35 1.47 -21.40 -11.88
N ASP A 36 1.66 -21.21 -10.58
CA ASP A 36 0.73 -21.66 -9.54
C ASP A 36 -0.36 -20.61 -9.24
N GLN A 37 -1.46 -20.70 -9.99
CA GLN A 37 -2.75 -20.02 -9.73
C GLN A 37 -3.41 -20.38 -8.38
N LYS A 38 -2.71 -20.98 -7.42
CA LYS A 38 -3.24 -21.28 -6.07
C LYS A 38 -2.79 -20.28 -4.99
N LEU A 39 -1.81 -19.43 -5.27
CA LEU A 39 -1.25 -18.48 -4.28
C LEU A 39 -1.78 -17.04 -4.45
N TRP A 40 -2.34 -16.70 -5.61
CA TRP A 40 -2.95 -15.38 -5.90
C TRP A 40 -4.35 -15.18 -5.32
N ILE A 41 -4.97 -16.22 -4.74
CA ILE A 41 -6.29 -16.14 -4.11
C ILE A 41 -6.05 -16.03 -2.60
N PRO A 42 -6.36 -14.88 -1.97
CA PRO A 42 -6.36 -14.78 -0.51
C PRO A 42 -7.18 -15.93 0.07
N LYS A 43 -6.57 -16.79 0.90
CA LYS A 43 -7.30 -17.86 1.59
C LYS A 43 -8.43 -17.20 2.39
N GLN A 44 -9.65 -17.44 1.96
CA GLN A 44 -10.86 -17.02 2.66
C GLN A 44 -10.80 -17.63 4.07
N ILE A 45 -10.65 -16.79 5.09
CA ILE A 45 -10.80 -17.21 6.48
C ILE A 45 -12.30 -17.41 6.67
N SER A 46 -12.75 -18.66 6.56
CA SER A 46 -14.11 -19.05 6.93
C SER A 46 -14.27 -18.79 8.43
N PRO A 47 -15.31 -18.06 8.89
CA PRO A 47 -15.61 -18.00 10.30
C PRO A 47 -16.00 -19.41 10.75
N ALA A 48 -15.32 -19.93 11.77
CA ALA A 48 -15.72 -21.15 12.45
C ALA A 48 -17.09 -20.86 13.11
N ILE A 49 -18.16 -21.36 12.49
CA ILE A 49 -19.48 -21.44 13.09
C ILE A 49 -19.50 -22.73 13.91
N GLU A 50 -19.40 -22.62 15.22
CA GLU A 50 -19.89 -23.67 16.13
C GLU A 50 -21.40 -23.43 16.38
N PRO A 51 -22.27 -24.45 16.25
CA PRO A 51 -23.70 -24.29 16.49
C PRO A 51 -24.07 -24.70 17.92
N LYS A 52 -24.86 -23.87 18.63
CA LYS A 52 -26.10 -24.29 19.36
C LYS A 52 -26.75 -23.16 20.18
N SER A 53 -28.06 -22.98 19.94
CA SER A 53 -29.15 -22.63 20.90
C SER A 53 -29.10 -21.24 21.56
N GLU A 54 -30.08 -20.34 21.58
CA GLU A 54 -31.55 -20.30 21.39
C GLU A 54 -31.99 -18.81 21.21
N THR A 55 -33.17 -18.55 20.63
CA THR A 55 -33.83 -17.22 20.51
C THR A 55 -35.00 -17.17 21.51
N PRO A 56 -35.42 -16.01 22.11
CA PRO A 56 -36.22 -14.98 21.41
C PRO A 56 -35.87 -13.50 21.73
N ALA A 57 -36.19 -12.61 20.77
CA ALA A 57 -35.99 -11.13 20.72
C ALA A 57 -36.86 -10.32 21.74
N PRO A 58 -36.86 -8.94 21.85
CA PRO A 58 -36.40 -7.91 20.88
C PRO A 58 -35.83 -6.55 21.42
N VAL A 59 -35.30 -5.72 20.49
CA VAL A 59 -35.08 -4.22 20.51
C VAL A 59 -33.98 -3.59 21.38
N THR A 60 -32.90 -3.06 20.76
CA THR A 60 -32.61 -1.60 20.61
C THR A 60 -31.24 -1.35 19.96
N THR A 61 -31.22 -0.34 19.10
CA THR A 61 -30.12 0.42 18.48
C THR A 61 -28.78 0.48 19.22
N ASP A 62 -27.69 0.11 18.54
CA ASP A 62 -26.54 1.02 18.38
C ASP A 62 -25.74 0.65 17.11
N ASN A 63 -25.19 1.71 16.53
CA ASN A 63 -24.69 1.89 15.19
C ASN A 63 -23.44 1.04 14.94
N GLY A 64 -23.64 -0.10 14.27
CA GLY A 64 -22.58 -0.79 13.57
C GLY A 64 -22.08 0.09 12.43
N VAL A 65 -21.04 0.88 12.69
CA VAL A 65 -20.16 1.41 11.65
C VAL A 65 -19.48 0.19 11.03
N ALA A 66 -20.22 -0.46 10.13
CA ALA A 66 -19.72 -1.54 9.30
C ALA A 66 -18.58 -0.93 8.51
N ALA A 67 -17.37 -1.13 9.02
CA ALA A 67 -16.13 -0.79 8.36
C ALA A 67 -16.31 -1.11 6.88
N ILE A 68 -16.16 -0.09 6.04
CA ILE A 68 -16.23 -0.19 4.59
C ILE A 68 -15.08 -1.11 4.18
N LYS A 69 -15.30 -2.43 4.26
CA LYS A 69 -14.44 -3.45 3.67
C LYS A 69 -14.58 -3.28 2.17
N ASN A 70 -13.73 -2.45 1.59
CA ASN A 70 -13.69 -2.25 0.15
C ASN A 70 -13.40 -3.60 -0.55
N GLN A 71 -14.38 -4.04 -1.33
CA GLN A 71 -14.29 -5.03 -2.41
C GLN A 71 -13.44 -6.29 -2.16
N ARG A 72 -14.02 -7.24 -1.42
CA ARG A 72 -13.80 -8.71 -1.41
C ARG A 72 -12.69 -9.27 -2.35
N GLY A 73 -11.42 -8.94 -2.12
CA GLY A 73 -10.27 -9.63 -2.71
C GLY A 73 -9.17 -8.78 -3.37
N LYS A 74 -9.27 -7.45 -3.43
CA LYS A 74 -8.19 -6.59 -3.96
C LYS A 74 -7.29 -6.10 -2.83
N ILE A 75 -5.98 -6.26 -2.99
CA ILE A 75 -4.98 -5.68 -2.09
C ILE A 75 -4.63 -4.27 -2.58
N CYS A 76 -4.74 -3.28 -1.70
CA CYS A 76 -4.43 -1.88 -1.99
C CYS A 76 -3.09 -1.50 -1.35
N ILE A 77 -2.13 -1.06 -2.18
CA ILE A 77 -0.79 -0.67 -1.75
C ILE A 77 -0.58 0.82 -1.97
N LEU A 78 -0.11 1.53 -0.95
CA LEU A 78 0.31 2.93 -1.01
C LEU A 78 1.84 3.01 -1.05
N SER A 79 2.42 3.60 -2.10
CA SER A 79 3.85 3.88 -2.17
C SER A 79 4.11 5.39 -2.16
N ILE A 80 5.05 5.84 -1.34
CA ILE A 80 5.40 7.26 -1.19
C ILE A 80 6.90 7.45 -1.43
N ASP A 81 7.22 8.07 -2.56
CA ASP A 81 8.61 8.35 -2.93
C ASP A 81 9.24 9.40 -2.00
N GLY A 82 10.53 9.21 -1.74
CA GLY A 82 11.39 10.22 -1.15
C GLY A 82 11.71 11.33 -2.14
N GLY A 83 11.80 12.57 -1.65
CA GLY A 83 12.16 13.74 -2.48
C GLY A 83 13.05 14.76 -1.76
N GLY A 84 13.68 14.37 -0.65
CA GLY A 84 14.40 15.30 0.23
C GLY A 84 13.48 16.43 0.72
N MET A 85 13.92 17.68 0.63
CA MET A 85 13.12 18.86 1.01
C MET A 85 11.84 19.05 0.16
N ARG A 86 11.69 18.36 -0.97
CA ARG A 86 10.47 18.42 -1.82
C ARG A 86 9.31 17.58 -1.29
N GLY A 87 9.44 16.99 -0.10
CA GLY A 87 8.37 16.22 0.55
C GLY A 87 7.05 16.97 0.77
N ILE A 88 7.05 18.31 0.66
CA ILE A 88 5.83 19.15 0.71
C ILE A 88 4.83 18.74 -0.36
N LEU A 89 5.28 18.37 -1.56
CA LEU A 89 4.36 17.95 -2.63
C LEU A 89 3.65 16.65 -2.26
N SER A 90 4.39 15.64 -1.78
CA SER A 90 3.83 14.39 -1.28
C SER A 90 2.88 14.64 -0.11
N GLY A 91 3.25 15.51 0.83
CA GLY A 91 2.38 15.90 1.95
C GLY A 91 1.06 16.54 1.51
N LYS A 92 1.09 17.46 0.53
CA LYS A 92 -0.13 18.04 -0.05
C LYS A 92 -0.98 17.01 -0.79
N ALA A 93 -0.35 16.11 -1.55
CA ALA A 93 -1.06 15.04 -2.24
C ALA A 93 -1.76 14.10 -1.24
N LEU A 94 -1.10 13.75 -0.13
CA LEU A 94 -1.68 12.93 0.94
C LEU A 94 -2.85 13.65 1.63
N ALA A 95 -2.71 14.95 1.93
CA ALA A 95 -3.81 15.74 2.51
C ALA A 95 -5.04 15.78 1.58
N TYR A 96 -4.82 15.98 0.28
CA TYR A 96 -5.90 15.95 -0.72
C TYR A 96 -6.52 14.56 -0.84
N LEU A 97 -5.70 13.51 -0.84
CA LEU A 97 -6.16 12.12 -0.87
C LEU A 97 -7.06 11.82 0.33
N GLU A 98 -6.66 12.19 1.55
CA GLU A 98 -7.48 11.97 2.74
C GLU A 98 -8.82 12.72 2.66
N GLN A 99 -8.81 13.97 2.19
CA GLN A 99 -10.04 14.74 1.98
C GLN A 99 -10.95 14.07 0.94
N ALA A 100 -10.38 13.56 -0.15
CA ALA A 100 -11.12 12.83 -1.17
C ALA A 100 -11.72 11.54 -0.59
N LEU A 101 -10.98 10.79 0.23
CA LEU A 101 -11.47 9.60 0.92
C LEU A 101 -12.64 9.92 1.86
N LYS A 102 -12.52 10.98 2.67
CA LYS A 102 -13.62 11.45 3.55
C LYS A 102 -14.87 11.80 2.74
N THR A 103 -14.70 12.56 1.66
CA THR A 103 -15.81 12.98 0.78
C THR A 103 -16.47 11.79 0.08
N LYS A 104 -15.67 10.86 -0.45
CA LYS A 104 -16.16 9.70 -1.22
C LYS A 104 -16.80 8.62 -0.35
N SER A 105 -16.27 8.43 0.87
CA SER A 105 -16.83 7.48 1.83
C SER A 105 -18.01 8.02 2.61
N GLY A 106 -18.16 9.35 2.68
CA GLY A 106 -19.13 10.00 3.55
C GLY A 106 -18.75 9.94 5.04
N ASN A 107 -17.57 9.41 5.38
CA ASN A 107 -17.09 9.32 6.75
C ASN A 107 -16.06 10.44 7.03
N PRO A 108 -16.36 11.41 7.91
CA PRO A 108 -15.41 12.47 8.26
C PRO A 108 -14.17 11.95 9.02
N ASP A 109 -14.30 10.80 9.68
CA ASP A 109 -13.22 10.16 10.43
C ASP A 109 -12.37 9.21 9.58
N ALA A 110 -12.68 9.06 8.29
CA ALA A 110 -11.87 8.28 7.37
C ALA A 110 -10.41 8.75 7.38
N ARG A 111 -9.46 7.82 7.52
CA ARG A 111 -8.03 8.06 7.39
C ARG A 111 -7.46 7.22 6.27
N ILE A 112 -6.34 7.64 5.69
CA ILE A 112 -5.66 6.90 4.63
C ILE A 112 -5.38 5.44 5.05
N ALA A 113 -4.97 5.22 6.30
CA ALA A 113 -4.66 3.88 6.83
C ALA A 113 -5.86 2.89 6.83
N ASP A 114 -7.10 3.37 6.74
CA ASP A 114 -8.28 2.49 6.71
C ASP A 114 -8.55 1.93 5.30
N TYR A 115 -7.90 2.46 4.26
CA TYR A 115 -8.17 2.13 2.85
C TYR A 115 -7.04 1.39 2.15
N PHE A 116 -5.86 1.29 2.78
CA PHE A 116 -4.67 0.64 2.22
C PHE A 116 -4.21 -0.48 3.16
N ASP A 117 -4.02 -1.67 2.60
CA ASP A 117 -3.57 -2.86 3.35
C ASP A 117 -2.08 -2.80 3.66
N VAL A 118 -1.31 -2.22 2.72
CA VAL A 118 0.14 -2.07 2.82
C VAL A 118 0.52 -0.66 2.41
N ALA A 119 1.48 -0.07 3.12
CA ALA A 119 2.11 1.17 2.73
C ALA A 119 3.63 1.08 2.84
N ALA A 120 4.33 1.71 1.90
CA ALA A 120 5.78 1.79 1.86
C ALA A 120 6.23 3.19 1.46
N GLY A 121 7.40 3.60 1.93
CA GLY A 121 7.99 4.85 1.49
C GLY A 121 9.49 4.93 1.77
N THR A 122 10.17 5.79 1.02
CA THR A 122 11.63 5.98 1.11
C THR A 122 11.97 7.38 1.63
N GLY A 123 12.96 7.51 2.51
CA GLY A 123 13.36 8.79 3.12
C GLY A 123 12.19 9.50 3.83
N VAL A 124 11.87 10.74 3.43
CA VAL A 124 10.73 11.50 3.96
C VAL A 124 9.39 10.80 3.69
N GLY A 125 9.25 10.08 2.57
CA GLY A 125 8.06 9.27 2.28
C GLY A 125 7.86 8.13 3.28
N GLY A 126 8.97 7.56 3.79
CA GLY A 126 8.94 6.57 4.87
C GLY A 126 8.46 7.17 6.19
N ILE A 127 8.86 8.40 6.49
CA ILE A 127 8.36 9.15 7.67
C ILE A 127 6.85 9.40 7.54
N PHE A 128 6.36 9.85 6.39
CA PHE A 128 4.92 10.01 6.17
C PHE A 128 4.16 8.69 6.32
N THR A 129 4.69 7.61 5.74
CA THR A 129 4.11 6.27 5.87
C THR A 129 4.00 5.87 7.33
N ALA A 130 5.09 6.06 8.09
CA ALA A 130 5.10 5.79 9.52
C ALA A 130 4.08 6.64 10.28
N MET A 131 3.98 7.95 10.01
CA MET A 131 3.01 8.83 10.68
C MET A 131 1.55 8.43 10.40
N ILE A 132 1.23 8.08 9.15
CA ILE A 132 -0.12 7.70 8.75
C ILE A 132 -0.55 6.38 9.42
N PHE A 133 0.37 5.42 9.56
CA PHE A 133 0.05 4.07 10.07
C PHE A 133 0.37 3.86 11.56
N ALA A 134 1.28 4.63 12.15
CA ALA A 134 1.61 4.55 13.58
C ALA A 134 0.57 5.24 14.48
N ALA A 135 -0.26 6.14 13.92
CA ALA A 135 -1.27 6.88 14.68
C ALA A 135 -2.46 6.03 15.17
N LYS A 136 -2.39 4.70 15.08
CA LYS A 136 -3.38 3.80 15.67
C LYS A 136 -3.11 3.66 17.17
N GLY A 137 -3.28 4.76 17.90
CA GLY A 137 -3.25 4.82 19.36
C GLY A 137 -4.52 5.49 19.86
N GLY A 138 -5.52 4.65 20.17
CA GLY A 138 -6.56 4.95 21.14
C GLY A 138 -6.22 4.25 22.45
#